data_AF-A0A654TSX2-F1
#
_entry.id   AF-A0A654TSX2-F1
#
_cell.length_a   1.000
_cell.length_b   1.000
_cell.length_c   1.000
_cell.angle_alpha   90.00
_cell.angle_beta   90.00
_cell.angle_gamma   90.00
#
_symmetry.space_group_name_H-M   'P 1'
#
loop_
_entity.id
_entity.type
_entity.pdbx_description
1 polymer ?
#
loop_
_entity_poly.entity_id
_entity_poly.type
_entity_poly.pdbx_seq_one_letter_code
_entity_poly.pdbx_strand_id
1 'polypeptide(L)' 'MSVGDLIIGWLLQRQAAVAVAALDAGATGDERSFYEGKVAVASFFAKNFLPLLTSTREVIETLDNDIMELDEAAF' A
#
# COMPACT_ATOMS: atom_id res chain seq x y z
N MET A 1 -9.00 3.02 6.81
CA MET A 1 -8.00 3.38 5.78
C MET A 1 -7.17 2.16 5.37
N SER A 2 -6.63 1.41 6.32
CA SER A 2 -5.74 0.25 6.11
C SER A 2 -6.17 -0.82 5.10
N VAL A 3 -7.47 -1.17 5.03
CA VAL A 3 -7.98 -2.14 4.03
C VAL A 3 -7.85 -1.59 2.61
N GLY A 4 -8.07 -0.28 2.43
CA GLY A 4 -7.92 0.38 1.13
C GLY A 4 -6.47 0.31 0.65
N ASP A 5 -5.51 0.60 1.52
CA ASP A 5 -4.07 0.53 1.21
C ASP A 5 -3.64 -0.89 0.82
N LEU A 6 -4.17 -1.91 1.52
CA LEU A 6 -3.92 -3.31 1.17
C LEU A 6 -4.45 -3.66 -0.23
N ILE A 7 -5.69 -3.26 -0.56
CA ILE A 7 -6.29 -3.53 -1.87
C ILE A 7 -5.54 -2.77 -2.97
N ILE A 8 -5.17 -1.51 -2.75
CA ILE A 8 -4.38 -0.71 -3.69
C ILE A 8 -3.03 -1.39 -3.95
N GLY A 9 -2.32 -1.78 -2.89
CA GLY A 9 -1.05 -2.50 -2.99
C GLY A 9 -1.20 -3.78 -3.81
N TRP A 10 -2.24 -4.58 -3.56
CA TRP A 10 -2.52 -5.80 -4.32
C TRP A 10 -2.79 -5.54 -5.81
N LEU A 11 -3.64 -4.56 -6.13
CA LEU A 11 -3.97 -4.22 -7.51
C LEU A 11 -2.75 -3.67 -8.27
N LEU A 12 -1.91 -2.87 -7.61
CA LEU A 12 -0.65 -2.39 -8.19
C LEU A 12 0.32 -3.54 -8.50
N GLN A 13 0.44 -4.52 -7.60
CA GLN A 13 1.27 -5.71 -7.84
C GLN A 13 0.73 -6.56 -8.99
N ARG A 14 -0.60 -6.71 -9.12
CA ARG A 14 -1.20 -7.37 -10.30
C ARG A 14 -0.89 -6.62 -11.60
N GLN A 15 -0.97 -5.30 -11.59
CA GLN A 15 -0.59 -4.48 -12.76
C GLN A 15 0.90 -4.62 -13.09
N ALA A 16 1.77 -4.64 -12.08
CA ALA A 16 3.20 -4.84 -12.27
C ALA A 16 3.52 -6.22 -12.87
N ALA A 17 2.83 -7.29 -12.46
CA ALA A 17 2.99 -8.61 -13.06
C ALA A 17 2.64 -8.63 -14.56
N VAL A 18 1.54 -7.96 -14.95
CA VAL A 18 1.17 -7.80 -16.37
C VAL A 18 2.21 -6.96 -17.12
N ALA A 19 2.70 -5.89 -16.48
CA ALA A 19 3.72 -5.02 -17.07
C ALA A 19 5.05 -5.76 -17.32
N VAL A 20 5.51 -6.57 -16.37
CA VAL A 20 6.69 -7.42 -16.54
C VAL A 20 6.51 -8.37 -17.72
N ALA A 21 5.37 -9.07 -17.81
CA ALA A 21 5.10 -9.97 -18.93
C ALA A 21 5.09 -9.25 -20.30
N ALA A 22 4.56 -8.02 -20.36
CA ALA A 22 4.57 -7.22 -21.59
C ALA A 22 5.97 -6.72 -21.97
N LEU A 23 6.80 -6.36 -20.98
CA LEU A 23 8.20 -6.01 -21.18
C LEU A 23 9.00 -7.22 -21.70
N ASP A 24 8.79 -8.41 -21.12
CA ASP A 24 9.42 -9.65 -21.55
C ASP A 24 8.98 -10.06 -22.98
N ALA A 25 7.74 -9.74 -23.36
CA ALA A 25 7.23 -9.94 -24.72
C ALA A 25 7.78 -8.93 -25.74
N GLY A 26 8.59 -7.95 -25.31
CA GLY A 26 9.29 -7.02 -26.21
C GLY A 26 8.58 -5.70 -26.45
N ALA A 27 7.81 -5.18 -25.48
CA ALA A 27 7.24 -3.82 -25.56
C ALA A 27 8.33 -2.76 -25.84
N THR A 28 8.03 -1.78 -26.71
CA THR A 28 8.97 -0.74 -27.15
C THR A 28 8.38 0.66 -27.05
N GLY A 29 9.21 1.69 -27.18
CA GLY A 29 8.77 3.09 -27.18
C GLY A 29 8.01 3.49 -25.92
N ASP A 30 6.89 4.16 -26.09
CA ASP A 30 6.06 4.68 -25.00
C ASP A 30 5.42 3.56 -24.15
N GLU A 31 5.10 2.41 -24.76
CA GLU A 31 4.55 1.26 -24.03
C GLU A 31 5.56 0.71 -23.03
N ARG A 32 6.83 0.62 -23.42
CA ARG A 32 7.92 0.22 -22.51
C ARG A 32 7.98 1.14 -21.30
N SER A 33 8.01 2.45 -21.52
CA SER A 33 8.08 3.47 -20.47
C SER A 33 6.86 3.38 -19.52
N PHE A 34 5.67 3.14 -20.06
CA PHE A 34 4.46 2.95 -19.27
C PHE A 34 4.54 1.72 -18.36
N TYR A 35 5.00 0.57 -18.89
CA TYR A 35 5.14 -0.66 -18.12
C TYR A 35 6.24 -0.57 -17.06
N GLU A 36 7.38 0.05 -17.37
CA GLU A 36 8.43 0.34 -16.39
C GLU A 36 7.88 1.20 -15.24
N GLY A 37 7.07 2.21 -15.55
CA GLY A 37 6.37 3.03 -14.55
C GLY A 37 5.43 2.20 -13.65
N LYS A 38 4.68 1.24 -14.21
CA LYS A 38 3.80 0.36 -13.41
C LYS A 38 4.58 -0.49 -12.42
N VAL A 39 5.71 -1.05 -12.84
CA VAL A 39 6.58 -1.83 -11.94
C VAL A 39 7.17 -0.93 -10.85
N ALA A 40 7.64 0.27 -11.21
CA ALA A 40 8.21 1.22 -10.26
C ALA A 40 7.21 1.66 -9.19
N VAL A 41 5.99 2.04 -9.58
CA VAL A 41 4.94 2.48 -8.64
C VAL A 41 4.52 1.35 -7.70
N ALA A 42 4.37 0.12 -8.21
CA ALA A 42 4.03 -1.02 -7.37
C ALA A 42 5.12 -1.31 -6.32
N SER A 43 6.40 -1.28 -6.71
CA SER A 43 7.54 -1.43 -5.79
C SER A 43 7.59 -0.29 -4.78
N PHE A 44 7.41 0.95 -5.20
CA PHE A 44 7.39 2.11 -4.33
C PHE A 44 6.28 2.01 -3.28
N PHE A 45 5.06 1.70 -3.70
CA PHE A 45 3.91 1.59 -2.79
C PHE A 45 4.13 0.48 -1.75
N ALA A 46 4.59 -0.70 -2.20
CA ALA A 46 4.84 -1.82 -1.32
C ALA A 46 5.92 -1.54 -0.27
N LYS A 47 6.95 -0.76 -0.61
CA LYS A 47 8.07 -0.45 0.29
C LYS A 47 7.81 0.74 1.23
N ASN A 48 6.91 1.66 0.86
CA ASN A 48 6.72 2.91 1.61
C ASN A 48 5.37 3.02 2.33
N PHE A 49 4.32 2.35 1.83
CA PHE A 49 2.97 2.48 2.41
C PHE A 49 2.56 1.22 3.20
N LEU A 50 2.75 0.03 2.62
CA LEU A 50 2.34 -1.21 3.28
C LEU A 50 3.00 -1.44 4.65
N PRO A 51 4.26 -1.05 4.91
CA PRO A 51 4.86 -1.25 6.24
C PRO A 51 4.12 -0.50 7.35
N LEU A 52 3.47 0.64 7.05
CA LEU A 52 2.73 1.44 8.02
C LEU A 52 1.52 0.69 8.62
N LEU A 53 0.99 -0.29 7.88
CA LEU A 53 -0.09 -1.16 8.33
C LEU A 53 0.31 -1.98 9.56
N THR A 54 1.60 -2.34 9.70
CA THR A 54 2.11 -3.13 10.83
C THR A 54 1.94 -2.37 12.14
N SER A 55 2.41 -1.13 12.20
CA SER A 55 2.25 -0.28 13.40
C SER A 55 0.78 0.07 13.65
N THR A 56 -0.01 0.29 12.60
CA THR A 56 -1.45 0.56 12.76
C THR A 56 -2.18 -0.63 13.38
N ARG A 57 -1.84 -1.86 12.96
CA ARG A 57 -2.37 -3.09 13.55
C ARG A 57 -2.02 -3.16 15.04
N GLU A 58 -0.77 -2.91 15.40
CA GLU A 58 -0.32 -2.94 16.80
C GLU A 58 -1.08 -1.93 17.66
N VAL A 59 -1.25 -0.69 17.18
CA VAL A 59 -2.04 0.33 17.88
C VAL A 59 -3.47 -0.14 18.13
N ILE A 60 -4.11 -0.77 17.13
CA ILE A 60 -5.47 -1.31 17.26
C ILE A 60 -5.52 -2.47 18.24
N GLU A 61 -4.52 -3.34 18.24
CA GLU A 61 -4.41 -4.49 19.16
C GLU A 61 -4.22 -4.08 20.62
N THR A 62 -3.67 -2.89 20.86
CA THR A 62 -3.39 -2.37 22.21
C THR A 62 -4.37 -1.30 22.67
N LEU A 63 -5.49 -1.08 21.97
CA LEU A 63 -6.49 -0.11 22.42
C LEU A 63 -7.08 -0.52 23.78
N ASP A 64 -7.21 0.46 24.67
CA ASP A 64 -7.82 0.33 25.98
C ASP A 64 -8.96 1.36 26.16
N ASN A 65 -9.53 1.40 27.37
CA ASN A 65 -10.66 2.28 27.70
C ASN A 65 -10.24 3.54 28.47
N ASP A 66 -8.96 3.82 28.65
CA ASP A 66 -8.51 4.92 29.51
C ASP A 66 -9.10 6.27 29.06
N ILE A 67 -9.20 6.47 27.74
CA ILE A 67 -9.82 7.66 27.15
C ILE A 67 -11.35 7.74 27.36
N MET A 68 -12.02 6.59 27.49
CA MET A 68 -13.46 6.52 27.71
C MET A 68 -13.82 6.71 29.19
N GLU A 69 -12.87 6.46 30.09
CA GLU A 69 -13.04 6.56 31.55
C GLU A 69 -12.58 7.91 32.12
N LEU A 70 -11.89 8.73 31.31
CA LEU A 70 -11.41 10.05 31.70
C LEU A 70 -12.58 11.01 31.94
N ASP A 71 -12.52 11.74 33.06
CA ASP A 71 -13.50 12.78 33.40
C ASP A 71 -13.56 13.83 32.29
N GLU A 72 -14.77 14.19 31.85
CA GLU A 72 -15.00 15.23 30.86
C GLU A 72 -14.37 16.56 31.29
N ALA A 73 -14.30 16.84 32.60
CA ALA A 73 -13.65 18.04 33.14
C ALA A 73 -12.14 18.12 32.87
N ALA A 74 -11.50 17.04 32.41
CA ALA A 74 -10.09 17.03 32.03
C ALA A 74 -9.84 17.51 30.58
N PHE A 75 -10.89 17.83 29.82
CA PHE A 75 -10.84 18.34 28.44
C PHE A 75 -11.38 19.77 28.29
#